data_AF-J2V931-F1
#
_entry.id   AF-J2V931-F1
#
_cell.length_a   1.000
_cell.length_b   1.000
_cell.length_c   1.000
_cell.angle_alpha   90.00
_cell.angle_beta   90.00
_cell.angle_gamma   90.00
#
_symmetry.space_group_name_H-M   'P 1'
#
loop_
_entity.id
_entity.type
_entity.pdbx_description
1 polymer ?
#
loop_
_entity_poly.entity_id
_entity_poly.type
_entity_poly.pdbx_seq_one_letter_code
_entity_poly.pdbx_strand_id
1 'polypeptide(L)'
;MHFEIAENSKVDESKPLIYAWDIIDRETGELKGRYVGKAMGGSGRPRKQYRRNVVRMLAGKRYRLAKPDAFRAIHVALGAAVTAGDRIVLSFLCNVADGEDINKIERSYIQSHAPTLNRI
;
A
#
# COMPACT_ATOMS: atom_id res chain seq x y z
N MET A 1 -2.85 -14.01 -7.51
CA MET A 1 -2.60 -12.76 -6.74
C MET A 1 -3.93 -12.21 -6.26
N HIS A 2 -4.19 -12.37 -4.97
CA HIS A 2 -5.38 -11.89 -4.29
C HIS A 2 -4.95 -10.86 -3.23
N PHE A 3 -5.54 -9.67 -3.24
CA PHE A 3 -5.33 -8.65 -2.22
C PHE A 3 -6.67 -8.47 -1.51
N GLU A 4 -6.66 -8.69 -0.21
CA GLU A 4 -7.83 -8.50 0.64
C GLU A 4 -8.02 -6.99 0.88
N ILE A 5 -9.27 -6.54 0.88
CA ILE A 5 -9.59 -5.16 1.25
C ILE A 5 -10.30 -5.25 2.59
N ALA A 6 -9.70 -4.66 3.62
CA ALA A 6 -10.36 -4.48 4.90
C ALA A 6 -11.44 -3.40 4.72
N GLU A 7 -12.70 -3.81 4.85
CA GLU A 7 -13.82 -2.90 4.72
C GLU A 7 -13.81 -1.86 5.85
N ASN A 8 -13.91 -0.59 5.48
CA ASN A 8 -14.11 0.50 6.41
C ASN A 8 -15.19 1.42 5.83
N SER A 9 -16.44 1.19 6.22
CA SER A 9 -17.62 1.92 5.72
C SER A 9 -17.60 3.43 6.06
N LYS A 10 -16.66 3.86 6.91
CA LYS A 10 -16.50 5.28 7.29
C LYS A 10 -15.55 6.06 6.38
N VAL A 11 -14.85 5.40 5.46
CA VAL A 11 -13.93 6.07 4.52
C VAL A 11 -14.55 6.15 3.12
N ASP A 12 -14.74 7.37 2.65
CA ASP A 12 -15.17 7.67 1.29
C ASP A 12 -14.01 7.47 0.31
N GLU A 13 -14.07 6.39 -0.45
CA GLU A 13 -13.01 6.00 -1.38
C GLU A 13 -12.84 6.94 -2.59
N SER A 14 -13.80 7.83 -2.84
CA SER A 14 -13.70 8.83 -3.91
C SER A 14 -12.86 10.04 -3.51
N LYS A 15 -12.66 10.25 -2.21
CA LYS A 15 -11.97 11.42 -1.64
C LYS A 15 -10.49 11.16 -1.37
N PRO A 16 -9.68 12.22 -1.20
CA PRO A 16 -8.33 12.09 -0.66
C PRO A 16 -8.32 11.24 0.62
N LEU A 17 -7.39 10.29 0.72
CA LEU A 17 -7.34 9.33 1.82
C LEU A 17 -5.94 8.85 2.17
N ILE A 18 -5.81 8.32 3.39
CA ILE A 18 -4.65 7.56 3.86
C ILE A 18 -5.02 6.07 3.88
N TYR A 19 -4.08 5.22 3.46
CA TYR A 19 -4.23 3.77 3.43
C TYR A 19 -3.01 3.06 4.02
N ALA A 20 -3.20 1.81 4.44
CA ALA A 20 -2.14 0.90 4.83
C ALA A 20 -2.17 -0.40 4.00
N TRP A 21 -0.99 -0.91 3.70
CA TRP A 21 -0.77 -2.28 3.26
C TRP A 21 -0.15 -3.08 4.38
N ASP A 22 -0.75 -4.21 4.71
CA ASP A 22 -0.22 -5.19 5.67
C ASP A 22 0.11 -6.49 4.96
N ILE A 23 1.27 -7.05 5.30
CA ILE A 23 1.70 -8.37 4.89
C ILE A 23 1.72 -9.24 6.13
N ILE A 24 0.90 -10.28 6.14
CA ILE A 24 0.70 -11.19 7.26
C ILE A 24 1.23 -12.56 6.85
N ASP A 25 2.08 -13.15 7.68
CA ASP A 25 2.62 -14.47 7.45
C ASP A 25 1.51 -15.51 7.38
N ARG A 26 1.51 -16.34 6.33
CA ARG A 26 0.44 -17.34 6.14
C ARG A 26 0.47 -18.46 7.20
N GLU A 27 1.63 -18.72 7.80
CA GLU A 27 1.84 -19.86 8.70
C GLU A 27 1.66 -19.42 10.16
N THR A 28 2.30 -18.30 10.55
CA THR A 28 2.25 -17.82 11.93
C THR A 28 1.11 -16.83 12.18
N GLY A 29 0.57 -16.19 11.14
CA GLY A 29 -0.40 -15.10 11.27
C GLY A 29 0.19 -13.78 11.77
N GLU A 30 1.52 -13.68 11.87
CA GLU A 30 2.20 -12.47 12.36
C GLU A 30 2.35 -11.40 11.26
N LEU A 31 2.38 -10.12 11.67
CA LEU A 31 2.62 -9.00 10.76
C LEU A 31 4.10 -8.96 10.34
N LYS A 32 4.39 -9.30 9.08
CA LYS A 32 5.74 -9.24 8.49
C LYS A 32 6.13 -7.83 8.09
N GLY A 33 5.16 -7.01 7.72
CA GLY A 33 5.43 -5.64 7.34
C GLY A 33 4.18 -4.82 7.09
N ARG A 34 4.32 -3.52 7.36
CA ARG A 34 3.30 -2.51 7.12
C ARG A 34 3.87 -1.36 6.30
N TYR A 35 3.07 -0.86 5.37
CA TYR A 35 3.33 0.36 4.61
C TYR A 35 2.13 1.30 4.74
N VAL A 36 2.36 2.57 5.06
CA VAL A 36 1.35 3.64 5.04
C VAL A 36 1.55 4.51 3.81
N GLY A 37 0.47 4.84 3.10
CA GLY A 37 0.53 5.74 1.96
C GLY A 37 -0.67 6.68 1.87
N LYS A 38 -0.50 7.70 1.05
CA LYS A 38 -1.56 8.64 0.68
C LYS A 38 -2.04 8.50 -0.76
N ALA A 39 -3.30 8.85 -1.00
CA ALA A 39 -3.87 8.98 -2.33
C ALA A 39 -4.74 10.24 -2.42
N MET A 40 -4.37 11.18 -3.30
CA MET A 40 -5.12 12.43 -3.52
C MET A 40 -6.40 12.24 -4.35
N GLY A 41 -6.41 11.27 -5.28
CA GLY A 41 -7.54 11.03 -6.17
C GLY A 41 -8.36 9.80 -5.79
N GLY A 42 -8.51 9.53 -4.49
CA GLY A 42 -9.23 8.35 -4.01
C GLY A 42 -8.48 7.03 -4.12
N SER A 43 -9.20 5.93 -3.90
CA SER A 43 -8.65 4.58 -3.71
C SER A 43 -8.09 3.92 -4.98
N GLY A 44 -8.18 4.58 -6.15
CA GLY A 44 -7.72 4.03 -7.42
C GLY A 44 -6.23 3.65 -7.43
N ARG A 45 -5.37 4.45 -6.78
CA ARG A 45 -3.94 4.15 -6.64
C ARG A 45 -3.70 2.87 -5.83
N PRO A 46 -4.14 2.77 -4.55
CA PRO A 46 -3.94 1.55 -3.78
C PRO A 46 -4.62 0.34 -4.43
N ARG A 47 -5.88 0.41 -4.87
CA ARG A 47 -6.57 -0.76 -5.45
C ARG A 47 -5.94 -1.28 -6.75
N LYS A 48 -5.61 -0.38 -7.70
CA LYS A 48 -5.27 -0.77 -9.08
C LYS A 48 -3.79 -0.67 -9.38
N GLN A 49 -3.13 0.43 -9.00
CA GLN A 49 -1.76 0.69 -9.43
C GLN A 49 -0.76 -0.23 -8.72
N TYR A 50 -0.95 -0.51 -7.43
CA TYR A 50 -0.08 -1.42 -6.69
C TYR A 50 -0.12 -2.83 -7.29
N ARG A 51 -1.32 -3.40 -7.49
CA ARG A 51 -1.50 -4.69 -8.15
C ARG A 51 -0.82 -4.74 -9.52
N ARG A 52 -1.06 -3.73 -10.37
CA ARG A 52 -0.43 -3.63 -11.69
C ARG A 52 1.10 -3.62 -11.61
N ASN A 53 1.67 -2.87 -10.68
CA ASN A 53 3.12 -2.78 -10.53
C ASN A 53 3.72 -4.09 -10.02
N VAL A 54 3.06 -4.77 -9.08
CA VAL A 54 3.50 -6.10 -8.60
C VAL A 54 3.46 -7.13 -9.73
N VAL A 55 2.38 -7.15 -10.54
CA VAL A 55 2.30 -8.02 -11.73
C VAL A 55 3.43 -7.73 -12.71
N ARG A 56 3.73 -6.46 -12.97
CA ARG A 56 4.87 -6.08 -13.83
C ARG A 56 6.19 -6.57 -13.27
N MET A 57 6.44 -6.34 -11.99
CA MET A 57 7.67 -6.74 -11.32
C MET A 57 7.88 -8.26 -11.38
N LEU A 58 6.85 -9.05 -11.07
CA LEU A 58 6.91 -10.51 -11.14
C LEU A 58 7.12 -11.04 -12.58
N ALA A 59 6.65 -10.30 -13.58
CA ALA A 59 6.87 -10.62 -14.98
C ALA A 59 8.22 -10.10 -15.53
N GLY A 60 9.13 -9.60 -14.68
CA GLY A 60 10.40 -9.00 -15.09
C GLY A 60 10.24 -7.72 -15.93
N LYS A 61 9.07 -7.08 -15.89
CA LYS A 61 8.78 -5.87 -16.65
C LYS A 61 9.23 -4.64 -15.87
N ARG A 62 9.72 -3.65 -16.61
CA ARG A 62 10.15 -2.35 -16.11
C ARG A 62 9.04 -1.64 -15.32
N TYR A 63 9.41 -0.96 -14.23
CA TYR A 63 8.52 -0.10 -13.46
C TYR A 63 8.01 1.09 -14.29
N ARG A 64 8.93 1.88 -14.84
CA ARG A 64 8.69 2.97 -15.81
C ARG A 64 9.75 2.94 -16.90
N LEU A 65 9.43 3.45 -18.08
CA LEU A 65 10.38 3.51 -19.21
C LEU A 65 11.69 4.21 -18.83
N ALA A 66 11.59 5.39 -18.21
CA ALA A 66 12.76 6.18 -17.79
C ALA A 66 13.40 5.70 -16.47
N LYS A 67 12.72 4.86 -15.69
CA LYS A 67 13.19 4.37 -14.38
C LYS A 67 12.78 2.90 -14.21
N PRO A 68 13.46 1.98 -14.91
CA PRO A 68 13.04 0.58 -15.01
C PRO A 68 13.03 -0.14 -13.66
N ASP A 69 13.98 0.17 -12.77
CA ASP A 69 14.19 -0.57 -11.53
C ASP A 69 13.71 0.16 -10.27
N ALA A 70 13.02 1.30 -10.44
CA ALA A 70 12.56 2.14 -9.33
C ALA A 70 11.27 1.63 -8.63
N PHE A 71 11.09 0.31 -8.56
CA PHE A 71 10.05 -0.29 -7.74
C PHE A 71 10.33 0.05 -6.26
N ARG A 72 9.39 0.73 -5.62
CA ARG A 72 9.46 1.01 -4.17
C ARG A 72 9.55 -0.27 -3.34
N ALA A 73 10.15 -0.19 -2.15
CA ALA A 73 10.26 -1.29 -1.19
C ALA A 73 8.94 -2.06 -0.98
N ILE A 74 7.81 -1.35 -0.84
CA ILE A 74 6.50 -1.98 -0.73
C ILE A 74 6.12 -2.83 -1.97
N HIS A 75 6.45 -2.44 -3.20
CA HIS A 75 6.15 -3.29 -4.37
C HIS A 75 6.96 -4.59 -4.33
N VAL A 76 8.23 -4.50 -3.93
CA VAL A 76 9.13 -5.65 -3.76
C VAL A 76 8.57 -6.59 -2.69
N ALA A 77 8.23 -6.05 -1.52
CA ALA A 77 7.65 -6.79 -0.42
C ALA A 77 6.32 -7.47 -0.81
N LEU A 78 5.43 -6.77 -1.52
CA LEU A 78 4.18 -7.35 -2.01
C LEU A 78 4.42 -8.48 -3.03
N GLY A 79 5.42 -8.38 -3.90
CA GLY A 79 5.75 -9.47 -4.83
C GLY A 79 6.33 -10.70 -4.13
N ALA A 80 7.19 -10.48 -3.13
CA ALA A 80 7.69 -11.54 -2.27
C ALA A 80 6.53 -12.23 -1.52
N ALA A 81 5.62 -11.47 -0.93
CA ALA A 81 4.43 -11.97 -0.26
C ALA A 81 3.52 -12.79 -1.19
N VAL A 82 3.30 -12.34 -2.44
CA VAL A 82 2.54 -13.10 -3.44
C VAL A 82 3.21 -14.44 -3.76
N THR A 83 4.54 -14.46 -3.85
CA THR A 83 5.31 -15.69 -4.14
C THR A 83 5.28 -16.64 -2.96
N ALA A 84 5.38 -16.09 -1.74
CA ALA A 84 5.30 -16.83 -0.49
C ALA A 84 3.86 -17.26 -0.14
N GLY A 85 2.82 -16.75 -0.81
CA GLY A 85 1.43 -17.03 -0.44
C GLY A 85 1.00 -16.38 0.88
N ASP A 86 1.71 -15.35 1.34
CA ASP A 86 1.35 -14.53 2.50
C ASP A 86 0.03 -13.79 2.26
N ARG A 87 -0.66 -13.46 3.35
CA ARG A 87 -1.88 -12.64 3.27
C ARG A 87 -1.50 -11.18 3.10
N ILE A 88 -2.20 -10.51 2.17
CA ILE A 88 -1.96 -9.11 1.83
C ILE A 88 -3.27 -8.35 2.01
N VAL A 89 -3.28 -7.40 2.94
CA VAL A 89 -4.46 -6.64 3.31
C VAL A 89 -4.27 -5.15 3.01
N LEU A 90 -5.24 -4.56 2.33
CA LEU A 90 -5.37 -3.12 2.13
C LEU A 90 -6.42 -2.56 3.08
N SER A 91 -6.03 -1.59 3.91
CA SER A 91 -6.94 -0.87 4.81
C SER A 91 -7.00 0.60 4.45
N PHE A 92 -8.20 1.18 4.41
CA PHE A 92 -8.38 2.63 4.33
C PHE A 92 -8.51 3.21 5.74
N LEU A 93 -7.58 4.09 6.12
CA LEU A 93 -7.43 4.57 7.49
C LEU A 93 -8.30 5.79 7.76
N CYS A 94 -8.22 6.81 6.90
CA CYS A 94 -9.05 8.01 7.01
C CYS A 94 -9.17 8.74 5.68
N ASN A 95 -10.23 9.53 5.54
CA ASN A 95 -10.26 10.61 4.56
C ASN A 95 -9.42 11.79 5.05
N VAL A 96 -8.95 12.61 4.10
CA VAL A 96 -8.31 13.90 4.35
C VAL A 96 -9.33 14.97 3.97
N ALA A 97 -9.61 15.91 4.89
CA ALA A 97 -10.58 16.96 4.66
C ALA A 97 -10.05 18.04 3.72
N ASP A 98 -10.96 18.80 3.12
CA ASP A 98 -10.60 19.90 2.24
C ASP A 98 -9.78 20.95 3.01
N GLY A 99 -8.65 21.36 2.44
CA GLY A 99 -7.73 22.32 3.06
C GLY A 99 -6.69 21.71 4.02
N GLU A 100 -6.78 20.41 4.35
CA GLU A 100 -5.75 19.74 5.15
C GLU A 100 -4.52 19.34 4.33
N ASP A 101 -3.34 19.38 4.96
CA ASP A 101 -2.11 18.86 4.34
C ASP A 101 -2.03 17.33 4.49
N ILE A 102 -2.38 16.63 3.40
CA ILE A 102 -2.28 15.16 3.32
C ILE A 102 -0.89 14.62 3.68
N ASN A 103 0.18 15.39 3.44
CA ASN A 103 1.54 14.95 3.77
C ASN A 103 1.77 14.99 5.27
N LYS A 104 1.25 16.01 5.95
CA LYS A 104 1.29 16.10 7.42
C LYS A 104 0.51 14.95 8.04
N ILE A 105 -0.68 14.65 7.51
CA ILE A 105 -1.50 13.53 7.98
C ILE A 105 -0.77 12.20 7.74
N GLU A 106 -0.28 11.93 6.52
CA GLU A 106 0.48 10.72 6.22
C GLU A 106 1.68 10.54 7.17
N ARG A 107 2.45 11.61 7.44
CA ARG A 107 3.56 11.57 8.39
C ARG A 107 3.10 11.23 9.81
N SER A 108 1.97 11.78 10.27
CA SER A 108 1.39 11.45 11.57
C SER A 108 1.03 9.96 11.67
N TYR A 109 0.43 9.39 10.63
CA TYR A 109 0.14 7.95 10.58
C TYR A 109 1.41 7.09 10.53
N ILE A 110 2.44 7.50 9.78
CA ILE A 110 3.74 6.82 9.78
C ILE A 110 4.37 6.84 11.18
N GLN A 111 4.32 7.98 11.88
CA GLN A 111 4.89 8.09 13.23
C GLN A 111 4.13 7.23 14.25
N SER A 112 2.81 7.27 14.22
CA SER A 112 1.97 6.53 15.19
C SER A 112 1.94 5.02 14.95
N HIS A 113 2.05 4.56 13.69
CA HIS A 113 1.96 3.14 13.35
C HIS A 113 3.31 2.48 13.08
N ALA A 114 4.41 3.24 13.09
CA ALA A 114 5.79 2.80 12.88
C ALA A 114 5.97 1.74 11.76
N PRO A 115 5.50 2.01 10.53
CA PRO A 115 5.54 1.04 9.44
C PRO A 115 6.98 0.72 9.00
N THR A 116 7.26 -0.57 8.82
CA THR A 116 8.60 -1.06 8.43
C THR A 116 8.93 -0.84 6.95
N LEU A 117 7.92 -0.60 6.10
CA LEU A 117 8.07 -0.56 4.63
C LEU A 117 8.00 0.87 4.03
N ASN A 118 7.95 1.92 4.86
CA ASN A 118 7.92 3.31 4.40
C ASN A 118 9.28 3.91 4.00
N ARG A 119 10.37 3.15 4.16
CA ARG A 119 11.73 3.59 3.84
C ARG A 119 11.92 3.76 2.32
N ILE A 120 12.69 4.78 1.94
CA ILE A 120 13.07 5.11 0.55
C ILE A 120 14.31 4.31 0.18
#